data_AF-A0A0B6A620-F1
#
_entry.id   AF-A0A0B6A620-F1
#
_cell.length_a   1.000
_cell.length_b   1.000
_cell.length_c   1.000
_cell.angle_alpha   90.00
_cell.angle_beta   90.00
_cell.angle_gamma   90.00
#
_symmetry.space_group_name_H-M   'P 1'
#
loop_
_entity.id
_entity.type
_entity.pdbx_description
1 polymer ?
#
loop_
_entity_poly.entity_id
_entity_poly.type
_entity_poly.pdbx_seq_one_letter_code
_entity_poly.pdbx_strand_id
1 'polypeptide(L)'
;MSNYFKVRREYFEKGLDFLFKTTYNENVQSMIYQGEVDEDEEILWNPVPKNNHSDITPLEERFDITFHSSIDCYFNSYWFAELDGFMDSYYLTLEAVLPNIELDTFERNLKGYKINHDKLDTISLIRFL
;
A
#
# COMPACT_ATOMS: atom_id res chain seq x y z
N MET A 1 -8.00 -7.95 -4.17
CA MET A 1 -8.05 -6.48 -4.20
C MET A 1 -9.34 -5.90 -4.79
N SER A 2 -9.78 -6.28 -6.01
CA SER A 2 -10.99 -5.71 -6.64
C SER A 2 -12.25 -5.68 -5.74
N ASN A 3 -12.63 -6.81 -5.13
CA ASN A 3 -13.80 -6.87 -4.26
C ASN A 3 -13.65 -5.98 -3.01
N TYR A 4 -12.44 -5.86 -2.46
CA TYR A 4 -12.17 -5.00 -1.31
C TYR A 4 -12.42 -3.53 -1.66
N PHE A 5 -11.88 -3.06 -2.80
CA PHE A 5 -12.11 -1.68 -3.24
C PHE A 5 -13.57 -1.40 -3.59
N LYS A 6 -14.29 -2.37 -4.15
CA LYS A 6 -15.72 -2.26 -4.39
C LYS A 6 -16.47 -2.01 -3.07
N VAL A 7 -16.24 -2.84 -2.06
CA VAL A 7 -16.88 -2.71 -0.75
C VAL A 7 -16.46 -1.40 -0.07
N ARG A 8 -15.17 -1.02 -0.09
CA ARG A 8 -14.69 0.25 0.47
C ARG A 8 -15.38 1.45 -0.20
N ARG A 9 -15.65 1.39 -1.51
CA ARG A 9 -16.40 2.42 -2.23
C ARG A 9 -17.87 2.51 -1.80
N GLU A 10 -18.53 1.38 -1.53
CA GLU A 10 -19.91 1.39 -1.00
C GLU A 10 -19.99 2.08 0.38
N TYR A 11 -18.92 2.05 1.17
CA TYR A 11 -18.81 2.80 2.43
C TYR A 11 -18.51 4.27 2.22
N PHE A 12 -17.62 4.59 1.29
CA PHE A 12 -17.35 5.97 0.86
C PHE A 12 -18.64 6.69 0.43
N GLU A 13 -19.45 6.05 -0.42
CA GLU A 13 -20.73 6.59 -0.91
C GLU A 13 -21.77 6.78 0.22
N LYS A 14 -21.57 6.18 1.39
CA LYS A 14 -22.39 6.36 2.60
C LYS A 14 -21.89 7.49 3.52
N GLY A 15 -20.90 8.26 3.08
CA GLY A 15 -20.35 9.40 3.83
C GLY A 15 -19.11 9.10 4.65
N LEU A 16 -18.42 7.98 4.40
CA LEU A 16 -17.10 7.70 4.96
C LEU A 16 -16.02 8.10 3.95
N ASP A 17 -15.98 9.39 3.59
CA ASP A 17 -15.13 9.94 2.54
C ASP A 17 -13.63 9.81 2.86
N PHE A 18 -13.27 9.89 4.15
CA PHE A 18 -11.91 9.68 4.65
C PHE A 18 -11.28 8.35 4.24
N LEU A 19 -12.08 7.32 3.89
CA LEU A 19 -11.57 6.03 3.41
C LEU A 19 -10.76 6.13 2.10
N PHE A 20 -10.91 7.22 1.36
CA PHE A 20 -10.15 7.49 0.14
C PHE A 20 -9.42 8.83 0.22
N LYS A 21 -9.11 9.31 1.42
CA LYS A 21 -8.19 10.43 1.64
C LYS A 21 -6.80 9.92 2.01
N THR A 22 -5.79 10.72 1.72
CA THR A 22 -4.39 10.48 2.06
C THR A 22 -3.65 11.82 2.06
N THR A 23 -2.56 11.94 2.79
CA THR A 23 -1.64 13.08 2.66
C THR A 23 -1.12 13.16 1.22
N TYR A 24 -1.14 14.37 0.64
CA TYR A 24 -0.62 14.59 -0.69
C TYR A 24 0.90 14.37 -0.74
N ASN A 25 1.34 13.55 -1.69
CA ASN A 25 2.75 13.31 -1.94
C ASN A 25 3.10 13.68 -3.38
N GLU A 26 3.84 14.78 -3.54
CA GLU A 26 4.28 15.33 -4.84
C GLU A 26 5.19 14.38 -5.64
N ASN A 27 5.82 13.40 -4.98
CA ASN A 27 6.69 12.42 -5.64
C ASN A 27 5.90 11.26 -6.28
N VAL A 28 4.60 11.17 -6.00
CA VAL A 28 3.72 10.13 -6.53
C VAL A 28 3.04 10.62 -7.80
N GLN A 29 3.01 9.79 -8.84
CA GLN A 29 2.27 10.14 -10.06
C GLN A 29 0.79 10.38 -9.77
N SER A 30 0.27 11.48 -10.32
CA SER A 30 -1.09 11.96 -10.06
C SER A 30 -2.21 11.01 -10.51
N MET A 31 -1.91 9.92 -11.22
CA MET A 31 -2.93 9.03 -11.78
C MET A 31 -3.86 8.37 -10.74
N ILE A 32 -3.42 8.26 -9.48
CA ILE A 32 -4.28 7.77 -8.39
C ILE A 32 -5.02 8.90 -7.66
N TYR A 33 -4.59 10.15 -7.80
CA TYR A 33 -5.19 11.29 -7.08
C TYR A 33 -6.39 11.88 -7.81
N GLN A 34 -7.29 12.48 -7.06
CA GLN A 34 -8.53 13.08 -7.55
C GLN A 34 -8.82 14.41 -6.88
N GLY A 35 -9.22 15.38 -7.69
CA GLY A 35 -9.57 16.72 -7.20
C GLY A 35 -8.33 17.54 -6.86
N GLU A 36 -8.49 18.40 -5.87
CA GLU A 36 -7.47 19.34 -5.39
C GLU A 36 -7.06 18.94 -3.97
N VAL A 37 -5.85 19.37 -3.58
CA VAL A 37 -5.36 19.24 -2.20
C VAL A 37 -6.19 20.17 -1.30
N ASP A 38 -6.67 19.65 -0.18
CA ASP A 38 -7.46 20.43 0.78
C ASP A 38 -6.58 21.21 1.77
N GLU A 39 -7.22 21.92 2.72
CA GLU A 39 -6.54 22.79 3.70
C GLU A 39 -5.61 22.02 4.65
N ASP A 40 -5.82 20.71 4.81
CA ASP A 40 -5.05 19.83 5.67
C ASP A 40 -3.93 19.08 4.91
N GLU A 41 -3.60 19.55 3.70
CA GLU A 41 -2.65 18.91 2.78
C GLU A 41 -3.07 17.47 2.38
N GLU A 42 -4.35 17.14 2.48
CA GLU A 42 -4.90 15.85 2.07
C GLU A 42 -5.47 15.91 0.64
N ILE A 43 -5.54 14.75 0.00
CA ILE A 43 -6.13 14.61 -1.33
C ILE A 43 -6.95 13.33 -1.41
N LEU A 44 -8.01 13.35 -2.21
CA LEU A 44 -8.74 12.14 -2.54
C LEU A 44 -7.93 11.27 -3.50
N TRP A 45 -8.05 9.96 -3.37
CA TRP A 45 -7.42 9.00 -4.26
C TRP A 45 -8.39 7.89 -4.68
N ASN A 46 -8.07 7.20 -5.77
CA ASN A 46 -8.80 6.03 -6.22
C ASN A 46 -7.86 4.92 -6.69
N PRO A 47 -8.22 3.65 -6.43
CA PRO A 47 -7.39 2.52 -6.82
C PRO A 47 -7.42 2.37 -8.33
N VAL A 48 -6.24 2.23 -8.94
CA VAL A 48 -6.08 2.07 -10.39
C VAL A 48 -5.51 0.68 -10.66
N PRO A 49 -6.18 -0.19 -11.44
CA PRO A 49 -5.61 -1.49 -11.81
C PRO A 49 -4.23 -1.32 -12.47
N LYS A 50 -3.26 -2.15 -12.07
CA LYS A 50 -1.94 -2.14 -12.70
C LYS A 50 -2.00 -2.82 -14.06
N ASN A 51 -1.38 -2.19 -15.05
CA ASN A 51 -1.14 -2.76 -16.38
C ASN A 51 0.34 -3.10 -16.60
N ASN A 52 1.21 -2.74 -15.66
CA ASN A 52 2.62 -3.06 -15.61
C ASN A 52 2.91 -3.99 -14.42
N HIS A 53 4.01 -4.71 -14.53
CA HIS A 53 4.48 -5.62 -13.49
C HIS A 53 5.75 -5.04 -12.86
N SER A 54 5.73 -4.87 -11.55
CA SER A 54 6.88 -4.52 -10.72
C SER A 54 7.62 -5.81 -10.35
N ASP A 55 8.89 -5.90 -10.73
CA ASP A 55 9.73 -7.05 -10.47
C ASP A 55 10.27 -7.02 -9.03
N ILE A 56 9.88 -8.02 -8.24
CA ILE A 56 10.30 -8.15 -6.83
C ILE A 56 11.58 -8.97 -6.65
N THR A 57 12.07 -9.63 -7.70
CA THR A 57 13.28 -10.48 -7.67
C THR A 57 14.51 -9.73 -7.11
N PRO A 58 14.76 -8.45 -7.45
CA PRO A 58 15.90 -7.72 -6.88
C PRO A 58 15.86 -7.56 -5.36
N LEU A 59 14.65 -7.59 -4.75
CA LEU A 59 14.50 -7.58 -3.30
C LEU A 59 14.79 -8.97 -2.72
N GLU A 60 14.29 -10.04 -3.34
CA GLU A 60 14.59 -11.43 -2.94
C GLU A 60 16.10 -11.68 -2.88
N GLU A 61 16.82 -11.32 -3.94
CA GLU A 61 18.28 -11.46 -4.02
C GLU A 61 19.00 -10.64 -2.95
N ARG A 62 18.55 -9.40 -2.71
CA ARG A 62 19.18 -8.48 -1.75
C ARG A 62 19.02 -8.92 -0.31
N PHE A 63 17.87 -9.50 0.03
CA PHE A 63 17.58 -9.95 1.39
C PHE A 63 17.88 -11.41 1.64
N ASP A 64 18.21 -12.18 0.59
CA ASP A 64 18.42 -13.64 0.60
C ASP A 64 17.17 -14.37 1.12
N ILE A 65 16.03 -14.07 0.49
CA ILE A 65 14.70 -14.59 0.86
C ILE A 65 13.91 -14.95 -0.40
N THR A 66 12.82 -15.70 -0.23
CA THR A 66 11.81 -15.90 -1.27
C THR A 66 10.46 -15.47 -0.75
N PHE A 67 9.81 -14.53 -1.43
CA PHE A 67 8.46 -14.10 -1.07
C PHE A 67 7.44 -15.13 -1.50
N HIS A 68 6.37 -15.25 -0.71
CA HIS A 68 5.20 -16.01 -1.16
C HIS A 68 4.54 -15.28 -2.35
N SER A 69 3.99 -16.03 -3.32
CA SER A 69 3.39 -15.48 -4.56
C SER A 69 2.25 -14.47 -4.32
N SER A 70 1.65 -14.48 -3.12
CA SER A 70 0.68 -13.46 -2.71
C SER A 70 1.27 -12.06 -2.60
N ILE A 71 2.56 -11.93 -2.28
CA ILE A 71 3.27 -10.63 -2.23
C ILE A 71 3.41 -10.08 -3.65
N ASP A 72 3.82 -10.91 -4.60
CA ASP A 72 3.85 -10.54 -6.02
C ASP A 72 2.46 -10.10 -6.51
N CYS A 73 1.44 -10.92 -6.25
CA CYS A 73 0.05 -10.58 -6.60
C CYS A 73 -0.42 -9.27 -5.95
N TYR A 74 0.03 -8.97 -4.74
CA TYR A 74 -0.32 -7.74 -4.02
C TYR A 74 0.23 -6.51 -4.75
N PHE A 75 1.54 -6.46 -4.97
CA PHE A 75 2.22 -5.34 -5.63
C PHE A 75 1.84 -5.18 -7.10
N ASN A 76 1.33 -6.23 -7.74
CA ASN A 76 1.00 -6.24 -9.17
C ASN A 76 -0.50 -6.19 -9.50
N SER A 77 -1.35 -5.91 -8.51
CA SER A 77 -2.80 -5.83 -8.74
C SER A 77 -3.32 -4.41 -8.99
N TYR A 78 -3.00 -3.47 -8.11
CA TYR A 78 -3.52 -2.10 -8.14
C TYR A 78 -2.47 -1.11 -7.63
N TRP A 79 -2.54 0.11 -8.13
CA TRP A 79 -1.98 1.30 -7.50
C TRP A 79 -2.98 1.83 -6.47
N PHE A 80 -2.54 2.08 -5.24
CA PHE A 80 -3.39 2.59 -4.16
C PHE A 80 -2.56 3.24 -3.05
N ALA A 81 -3.15 4.24 -2.39
CA ALA A 81 -2.56 4.90 -1.23
C ALA A 81 -2.90 4.16 0.08
N GLU A 82 -3.00 4.85 1.21
CA GLU A 82 -3.15 4.19 2.51
C GLU A 82 -4.39 3.28 2.57
N LEU A 83 -4.14 2.03 2.97
CA LEU A 83 -5.18 1.04 3.23
C LEU A 83 -5.13 0.60 4.68
N ASP A 84 -6.03 1.17 5.45
CA ASP A 84 -6.14 0.95 6.87
C ASP A 84 -7.54 0.47 7.27
N GLY A 85 -7.64 -0.08 8.46
CA GLY A 85 -8.91 -0.43 9.07
C GLY A 85 -8.76 -1.35 10.27
N PHE A 86 -9.89 -1.71 10.85
CA PHE A 86 -9.94 -2.63 11.97
C PHE A 86 -10.17 -4.06 11.51
N MET A 87 -9.36 -4.98 12.03
CA MET A 87 -9.62 -6.41 12.04
C MET A 87 -9.79 -6.84 13.48
N ASP A 88 -11.00 -7.23 13.85
CA ASP A 88 -11.43 -7.40 15.25
C ASP A 88 -11.11 -6.15 16.08
N SER A 89 -10.29 -6.28 17.13
CA SER A 89 -9.84 -5.17 17.98
C SER A 89 -8.52 -4.53 17.55
N TYR A 90 -7.93 -4.97 16.43
CA TYR A 90 -6.62 -4.50 15.97
C TYR A 90 -6.79 -3.53 14.81
N TYR A 91 -6.19 -2.35 14.94
CA TYR A 91 -6.02 -1.44 13.82
C TYR A 91 -4.82 -1.90 13.00
N LEU A 92 -5.05 -2.08 11.69
CA LEU A 92 -4.08 -2.59 10.74
C LEU A 92 -3.93 -1.60 9.61
N THR A 93 -2.70 -1.42 9.14
CA THR A 93 -2.40 -0.69 7.91
C THR A 93 -1.67 -1.63 6.96
N LEU A 94 -2.06 -1.61 5.68
CA LEU A 94 -1.41 -2.35 4.62
C LEU A 94 -0.40 -1.47 3.89
N GLU A 95 0.67 -2.09 3.39
CA GLU A 95 1.69 -1.40 2.60
C GLU A 95 1.08 -0.73 1.36
N ALA A 96 1.17 0.60 1.25
CA ALA A 96 0.69 1.30 0.08
C ALA A 96 1.47 0.89 -1.19
N VAL A 97 0.79 0.82 -2.33
CA VAL A 97 1.40 0.52 -3.63
C VAL A 97 1.31 1.80 -4.47
N LEU A 98 2.25 2.70 -4.21
CA LEU A 98 2.30 4.03 -4.82
C LEU A 98 3.18 3.99 -6.07
N PRO A 99 2.72 4.56 -7.20
CA PRO A 99 3.47 4.57 -8.45
C PRO A 99 4.90 5.08 -8.31
N ASN A 100 5.87 4.33 -8.87
CA ASN A 100 7.31 4.59 -8.95
C ASN A 100 8.08 4.53 -7.62
N ILE A 101 7.40 4.39 -6.48
CA ILE A 101 8.05 4.39 -5.16
C ILE A 101 7.65 3.18 -4.31
N GLU A 102 6.87 2.25 -4.86
CA GLU A 102 6.29 1.13 -4.11
C GLU A 102 7.36 0.17 -3.58
N LEU A 103 8.30 -0.24 -4.43
CA LEU A 103 9.34 -1.19 -4.04
C LEU A 103 10.42 -0.54 -3.17
N ASP A 104 10.73 0.75 -3.40
CA ASP A 104 11.67 1.50 -2.56
C ASP A 104 11.14 1.65 -1.14
N THR A 105 9.85 1.92 -1.00
CA THR A 105 9.19 2.02 0.30
C THR A 105 9.16 0.66 1.00
N PHE A 106 8.77 -0.38 0.27
CA PHE A 106 8.78 -1.75 0.79
C PHE A 106 10.19 -2.20 1.23
N GLU A 107 11.22 -1.91 0.44
CA GLU A 107 12.62 -2.20 0.78
C GLU A 107 13.03 -1.53 2.10
N ARG A 108 12.68 -0.26 2.31
CA ARG A 108 12.99 0.45 3.57
C ARG A 108 12.35 -0.25 4.76
N ASN A 109 11.12 -0.73 4.64
CA ASN A 109 10.45 -1.43 5.73
C ASN A 109 11.09 -2.80 5.99
N LEU A 110 11.45 -3.55 4.93
CA LEU A 110 12.16 -4.82 5.07
C LEU A 110 13.50 -4.63 5.78
N LYS A 111 14.26 -3.57 5.45
CA LYS A 111 15.49 -3.21 6.18
C LYS A 111 15.20 -2.93 7.65
N GLY A 112 14.20 -2.10 7.95
CA GLY A 112 13.81 -1.79 9.32
C GLY A 112 13.40 -3.04 10.11
N TYR A 113 12.62 -3.94 9.51
CA TYR A 113 12.24 -5.19 10.14
C TYR A 113 13.44 -6.09 10.43
N LYS A 114 14.33 -6.29 9.45
CA LYS A 114 15.55 -7.10 9.59
C LYS A 114 16.46 -6.57 10.69
N ILE A 115 16.59 -5.24 10.82
CA ILE A 115 17.35 -4.59 11.89
C ILE A 115 16.76 -4.91 13.27
N ASN A 116 15.43 -5.00 13.38
CA ASN A 116 14.74 -5.21 14.65
C ASN A 116 14.58 -6.69 15.07
N HIS A 117 14.64 -7.63 14.12
CA HIS A 117 14.30 -9.04 14.36
C HIS A 117 15.44 -10.03 14.01
N ASP A 118 16.62 -9.55 13.65
CA ASP A 118 17.81 -10.29 13.19
C ASP A 118 17.61 -11.18 11.93
N LYS A 119 16.38 -11.55 11.61
CA LYS A 119 15.97 -12.39 10.48
C LYS A 119 14.63 -11.94 9.91
N LEU A 120 14.35 -12.38 8.69
CA LEU A 120 13.11 -12.09 7.93
C LEU A 120 12.21 -13.34 7.88
N ASP A 121 12.02 -14.00 9.02
CA ASP A 121 11.31 -15.28 9.10
C ASP A 121 9.79 -15.14 8.91
N THR A 122 9.25 -13.95 9.17
CA THR A 122 7.84 -13.58 8.96
C THR A 122 7.73 -12.21 8.31
N ILE A 123 7.64 -12.20 6.98
CA ILE A 123 7.42 -10.97 6.22
C ILE A 123 5.91 -10.73 6.09
N SER A 124 5.46 -9.60 6.62
CA SER A 124 4.08 -9.17 6.60
C SER A 124 3.95 -7.85 5.85
N LEU A 125 2.91 -7.74 5.03
CA LEU A 125 2.46 -6.46 4.44
C LEU A 125 1.57 -5.66 5.39
N ILE A 126 1.22 -6.24 6.53
CA ILE A 126 0.42 -5.64 7.59
C ILE A 126 1.37 -5.00 8.61
N ARG A 127 1.10 -3.73 8.93
CA ARG A 127 1.70 -2.96 10.01
C ARG A 127 0.70 -2.81 11.16
N PHE A 128 1.17 -2.99 12.39
CA PHE A 128 0.42 -2.68 13.61
C PHE A 128 0.86 -1.30 14.10
N LEU A 129 -0.11 -0.42 14.37
CA LEU A 129 0.11 0.86 15.04
C LEU A 129 -0.03 0.73 16.56
#